data_AF-A0A1W9PI18-F1
#
_entry.id   AF-A0A1W9PI18-F1
#
_cell.length_a   1.000
_cell.length_b   1.000
_cell.length_c   1.000
_cell.angle_alpha   90.00
_cell.angle_beta   90.00
_cell.angle_gamma   90.00
#
_symmetry.space_group_name_H-M   'P 1'
#
loop_
_entity.id
_entity.type
_entity.pdbx_description
1 polymer ?
#
loop_
_entity_poly.entity_id
_entity_poly.type
_entity_poly.pdbx_seq_one_letter_code
_entity_poly.pdbx_strand_id
1 'polypeptide(L)'
;MISLVIFSQLVYDLKTAQQYPITNVLTGIFQPSWVKNRLVFTCFYYGGYDIYVMKNPLDIKPGDIKLTDTNFICKLKTGKLFWVKKPHRPSTKITAAKSSDSTKVDYRHYIFGREFREGRVTPPRKKLTSIFLDSTQYKLPSGKYRVNKYKIRFTPDLIYGSAGYDQFFGVQGSMVLAISDILGNHRINMYYDLFYDLRNSNYSVSYLYLPRRLDLGIGLFHFANFYLTDFGTIIRDRNYGGSVYAAWPFDRWRRVSLSLIYLNIDRRDITWDWPLYTRRVLIGNLEWVKDTTIWGYTGPTNGNRYNLSLIASPYIGTNSLDFRTIRLDWRKYYKFYTEYNFAIRVAAGASFGKNPQKFFLGGIDNWINYHTKDGGLRIDDVDEVYFSSWEMPLRGANYYEQTGTRFFLTNLEFRFPLIRTLVMGIPPLLLQHVRGALFCDIGSAWYENEKFQFFKQTAAGSLQFGNVIVGLGIGARVNLGMIIFRYDLAWRADTGGKPRSYFSLGTEF
;
A
#
# COMPACT_ATOMS: atom_id res chain seq x y z
N MET A 1 11.94 26.66 15.53
CA MET A 1 11.32 26.49 16.86
C MET A 1 10.35 25.32 16.75
N ILE A 2 10.81 24.13 17.10
CA ILE A 2 10.00 22.90 17.00
C ILE A 2 9.03 22.92 18.17
N SER A 3 7.75 23.17 17.89
CA SER A 3 6.68 23.03 18.88
C SER A 3 6.39 21.54 19.05
N LEU A 4 7.23 20.83 19.81
CA LEU A 4 6.90 19.51 20.32
C LEU A 4 5.76 19.70 21.33
N VAL A 5 4.56 19.30 20.95
CA VAL A 5 3.46 19.15 21.89
C VAL A 5 3.77 17.91 22.74
N ILE A 6 4.23 18.15 23.96
CA ILE A 6 4.60 17.11 24.91
C ILE A 6 3.31 16.65 25.61
N PHE A 7 2.89 15.41 25.35
CA PHE A 7 1.68 14.83 25.96
C PHE A 7 2.06 13.93 27.14
N SER A 8 1.64 14.31 28.35
CA SER A 8 1.50 13.40 29.49
C SER A 8 0.12 12.75 29.46
N GLN A 9 0.03 11.48 29.83
CA GLN A 9 -1.26 10.79 29.90
C GLN A 9 -1.99 11.18 31.19
N LEU A 10 -3.22 11.63 31.01
CA LEU A 10 -4.11 12.10 32.07
C LEU A 10 -5.32 11.15 32.13
N VAL A 11 -5.74 10.83 33.34
CA VAL A 11 -7.03 10.18 33.58
C VAL A 11 -8.04 11.26 33.90
N TYR A 12 -9.20 11.18 33.27
CA TYR A 12 -10.37 11.99 33.59
C TYR A 12 -11.44 11.07 34.16
N ASP A 13 -11.73 11.22 35.44
CA ASP A 13 -12.81 10.48 36.09
C ASP A 13 -14.16 11.13 35.74
N LEU A 14 -14.99 10.38 35.02
CA LEU A 14 -16.29 10.84 34.56
C LEU A 14 -17.32 11.05 35.68
N LYS A 15 -17.13 10.41 36.84
CA LYS A 15 -18.04 10.55 37.99
C LYS A 15 -17.72 11.78 38.84
N THR A 16 -16.43 11.99 39.09
CA THR A 16 -15.95 13.08 39.96
C THR A 16 -15.58 14.34 39.17
N ALA A 17 -15.55 14.27 37.84
CA ALA A 17 -15.07 15.33 36.94
C ALA A 17 -13.62 15.77 37.24
N GLN A 18 -12.85 14.93 37.92
CA GLN A 18 -11.48 15.22 38.30
C GLN A 18 -10.51 14.72 37.22
N GLN A 19 -9.53 15.56 36.88
CA GLN A 19 -8.45 15.21 35.95
C GLN A 19 -7.13 15.15 36.71
N TYR A 20 -6.35 14.09 36.51
CA TYR A 20 -5.03 13.95 37.14
C TYR A 20 -4.06 13.14 36.26
N PRO A 21 -2.75 13.40 36.37
CA PRO A 21 -1.74 12.71 35.57
C PRO A 21 -1.48 11.31 36.11
N ILE A 22 -1.32 10.35 35.19
CA ILE A 22 -0.87 8.98 35.50
C ILE A 22 0.56 8.72 35.03
N THR A 23 1.20 9.70 34.37
CA THR A 23 2.56 9.62 33.85
C THR A 23 3.28 10.96 34.00
N ASN A 24 4.60 10.95 34.19
CA ASN A 24 5.45 12.13 34.20
C ASN A 24 6.59 11.98 33.17
N VAL A 25 6.22 11.93 31.89
CA VAL A 25 7.15 11.68 30.78
C VAL A 25 7.34 12.95 29.97
N LEU A 26 8.59 13.42 29.86
CA LEU A 26 8.94 14.65 29.15
C LEU A 26 8.95 14.48 27.61
N THR A 27 9.26 13.28 27.12
CA THR A 27 9.39 12.99 25.69
C THR A 27 8.07 12.71 24.98
N GLY A 28 6.97 12.62 25.73
CA GLY A 28 5.64 12.33 25.22
C GLY A 28 5.32 10.84 25.15
N ILE A 29 4.04 10.52 25.33
CA ILE A 29 3.51 9.17 25.22
C ILE A 29 2.67 9.06 23.94
N PHE A 30 2.92 8.00 23.16
CA PHE A 30 2.28 7.79 21.86
C PHE A 30 1.58 6.44 21.81
N GLN A 31 0.48 6.40 21.03
CA GLN A 31 -0.29 5.19 20.74
C GLN A 31 -0.71 4.37 22.00
N PRO A 32 -1.30 5.00 23.02
CA PRO A 32 -1.70 4.28 24.22
C PRO A 32 -2.80 3.26 23.89
N SER A 33 -2.65 2.04 24.40
CA SER A 33 -3.65 0.97 24.36
C SER A 33 -3.87 0.44 25.76
N TRP A 34 -5.11 0.40 26.21
CA TRP A 34 -5.47 0.05 27.59
C TRP A 34 -6.37 -1.18 27.60
N VAL A 35 -5.96 -2.22 28.34
CA VAL A 35 -6.80 -3.39 28.62
C VAL A 35 -6.73 -3.74 30.11
N LYS A 36 -7.87 -3.68 30.79
CA LYS A 36 -8.01 -3.99 32.24
C LYS A 36 -7.00 -3.19 33.08
N ASN A 37 -6.04 -3.88 33.70
CA ASN A 37 -5.02 -3.32 34.57
C ASN A 37 -3.67 -3.13 33.85
N ARG A 38 -3.67 -3.09 32.52
CA ARG A 38 -2.44 -2.85 31.75
C ARG A 38 -2.67 -1.75 30.74
N LEU A 39 -1.75 -0.80 30.73
CA LEU A 39 -1.67 0.26 29.76
C LEU A 39 -0.33 0.11 29.04
N VAL A 40 -0.40 -0.09 27.72
CA VAL A 40 0.76 -0.23 26.84
C VAL A 40 0.89 1.03 26.01
N PHE A 41 2.09 1.57 25.88
CA PHE A 41 2.32 2.77 25.09
C PHE A 41 3.77 2.83 24.58
N THR A 42 4.00 3.66 23.57
CA THR A 42 5.34 3.95 23.05
C THR A 42 5.87 5.26 23.61
N CYS A 43 7.15 5.29 23.94
CA CYS A 43 7.83 6.47 24.47
C CYS A 43 9.27 6.52 23.94
N PHE A 44 9.77 7.72 23.65
CA PHE A 44 11.17 7.91 23.30
C PHE A 44 12.02 7.93 24.58
N TYR A 45 13.01 7.05 24.66
CA TYR A 45 13.95 6.96 25.76
C TYR A 45 15.34 6.56 25.24
N TYR A 46 16.39 7.24 25.72
CA TYR A 46 17.79 6.92 25.42
C TYR A 46 18.14 6.69 23.93
N GLY A 47 17.61 7.52 23.03
CA GLY A 47 17.97 7.47 21.61
C GLY A 47 17.06 6.60 20.73
N GLY A 48 16.02 5.99 21.28
CA GLY A 48 15.06 5.17 20.52
C GLY A 48 13.63 5.26 21.04
N TYR A 49 12.67 4.80 20.23
CA TYR A 49 11.29 4.57 20.65
C TYR A 49 11.14 3.12 21.12
N ASP A 50 10.68 2.93 22.36
CA ASP A 50 10.41 1.62 22.94
C ASP A 50 8.95 1.49 23.38
N ILE A 51 8.49 0.24 23.55
CA ILE A 51 7.17 -0.11 24.06
C ILE A 51 7.26 -0.34 25.57
N TYR A 52 6.47 0.43 26.33
CA TYR A 52 6.38 0.35 27.77
C TYR A 52 5.02 -0.21 28.20
N VAL A 53 5.03 -0.96 29.30
CA VAL A 53 3.82 -1.52 29.92
C VAL A 53 3.70 -1.01 31.35
N MET A 54 2.68 -0.19 31.60
CA MET A 54 2.26 0.22 32.94
C MET A 54 1.25 -0.78 33.51
N LYS A 55 1.55 -1.32 34.69
CA LYS A 55 0.66 -2.21 35.44
C LYS A 55 -0.17 -1.39 36.43
N ASN A 56 -1.43 -1.76 36.56
CA ASN A 56 -2.45 -1.14 37.41
C ASN A 56 -2.53 0.40 37.33
N PRO A 57 -2.72 0.98 36.12
CA PRO A 57 -2.85 2.44 35.97
C PRO A 57 -4.03 3.06 36.76
N LEU A 58 -5.03 2.27 37.17
CA LEU A 58 -6.17 2.71 37.98
C LEU A 58 -5.83 2.86 39.47
N ASP A 59 -4.72 2.29 39.94
CA ASP A 59 -4.30 2.39 41.34
C ASP A 59 -3.72 3.80 41.64
N ILE A 60 -3.33 4.53 40.60
CA ILE A 60 -2.83 5.90 40.69
C ILE A 60 -3.99 6.84 41.00
N LYS A 61 -3.88 7.57 42.11
CA LYS A 61 -4.88 8.50 42.63
C LYS A 61 -4.52 9.95 42.31
N PRO A 62 -5.50 10.87 42.34
CA PRO A 62 -5.24 12.29 42.23
C PRO A 62 -4.20 12.76 43.26
N GLY A 63 -3.08 13.30 42.78
CA GLY A 63 -1.99 13.81 43.62
C GLY A 63 -0.77 12.90 43.74
N ASP A 64 -0.86 11.63 43.33
CA ASP A 64 0.25 10.67 43.37
C ASP A 64 1.41 11.09 42.45
N ILE A 65 1.08 11.73 41.32
CA ILE A 65 2.05 12.24 40.36
C ILE A 65 1.97 13.77 40.32
N LYS A 66 3.08 14.41 40.70
CA LYS A 66 3.26 15.86 40.59
C LYS A 66 4.06 16.19 39.34
N LEU A 67 3.42 16.85 38.38
CA LEU A 67 4.10 17.38 37.20
C LEU A 67 4.84 18.67 37.56
N THR A 68 6.11 18.75 37.16
CA THR A 68 6.89 19.98 37.24
C THR A 68 6.63 20.84 36.00
N ASP A 69 6.58 22.16 36.19
CA ASP A 69 6.46 23.07 35.06
C ASP A 69 7.67 22.93 34.13
N THR A 70 7.42 22.87 32.82
CA THR A 70 8.50 22.93 31.85
C THR A 70 9.12 24.33 31.82
N ASN A 71 10.38 24.44 31.35
CA ASN A 71 11.02 25.74 31.13
C ASN A 71 10.17 26.69 30.27
N PHE A 72 9.36 26.14 29.35
CA PHE A 72 8.41 26.92 28.56
C PHE A 72 7.31 27.52 29.44
N ILE A 73 6.64 26.71 30.27
CA ILE A 73 5.59 27.18 31.20
C ILE A 73 6.17 28.20 32.20
N CYS A 74 7.36 27.96 32.75
CA CYS A 74 8.05 28.90 33.64
C CYS A 74 8.32 30.24 32.93
N LYS A 75 8.77 30.22 31.67
CA LYS A 75 8.98 31.44 30.86
C LYS A 75 7.67 32.14 30.50
N LEU A 76 6.59 31.39 30.33
CA LEU A 76 5.25 31.91 30.05
C LEU A 76 4.66 32.61 31.28
N LYS A 77 4.78 32.00 32.47
CA LYS A 77 4.37 32.58 33.76
C LYS A 77 5.13 33.86 34.11
N THR A 78 6.39 33.97 33.69
CA THR A 78 7.23 35.16 33.89
C THR A 78 7.09 36.22 32.79
N GLY A 79 6.22 36.02 31.80
CA GLY A 79 5.94 37.01 30.74
C GLY A 79 7.07 37.23 29.73
N LYS A 80 8.12 36.40 29.73
CA LYS A 80 9.33 36.57 28.89
C LYS A 80 9.22 35.97 27.48
N LEU A 81 8.02 35.57 27.04
CA LEU A 81 7.83 35.00 25.71
C LEU A 81 7.63 36.11 24.66
N PHE A 82 8.68 36.43 23.91
CA PHE A 82 8.60 37.34 22.76
C PHE A 82 7.78 36.70 21.64
N TRP A 83 6.55 37.18 21.45
CA TRP A 83 5.75 36.84 20.28
C TRP A 83 6.22 37.66 19.08
N VAL A 84 6.73 37.00 18.04
CA VAL A 84 6.79 37.60 16.71
C VAL A 84 5.34 37.79 16.24
N LYS A 85 4.83 39.02 16.27
CA LYS A 85 3.53 39.37 15.69
C LYS A 85 3.57 39.09 14.19
N LYS A 86 3.13 37.90 13.76
CA LYS A 86 2.74 37.72 12.35
C LYS A 86 1.44 38.51 12.13
N PRO A 87 1.37 39.39 11.11
CA PRO A 87 0.13 40.09 10.80
C PRO A 87 -0.95 39.06 10.46
N HIS A 88 -2.08 39.17 11.16
CA HIS A 88 -3.23 38.31 11.01
C HIS A 88 -3.85 38.55 9.63
N ARG A 89 -3.82 37.55 8.74
CA ARG A 89 -4.69 37.57 7.54
C ARG A 89 -6.13 37.44 8.04
N PRO A 90 -7.04 38.39 7.74
CA PRO A 90 -8.42 38.28 8.17
C PRO A 90 -9.03 37.02 7.54
N SER A 91 -9.52 36.11 8.37
CA SER A 91 -10.32 34.99 7.89
C SER A 91 -11.57 35.55 7.22
N THR A 92 -11.91 34.99 6.06
CA THR A 92 -13.15 35.23 5.34
C THR A 92 -14.31 35.16 6.33
N LYS A 93 -15.11 36.24 6.37
CA LYS A 93 -16.30 36.35 7.22
C LYS A 93 -17.17 35.11 7.01
N ILE A 94 -17.15 34.20 7.99
CA ILE A 94 -18.22 33.22 8.13
C ILE A 94 -19.44 34.05 8.50
N THR A 95 -20.38 34.18 7.56
CA THR A 95 -21.68 34.78 7.81
C THR A 95 -22.30 34.02 8.97
N ALA A 96 -22.32 34.66 10.14
CA ALA A 96 -22.99 34.11 11.30
C ALA A 96 -24.44 33.83 10.89
N ALA A 97 -24.83 32.56 10.92
CA ALA A 97 -26.24 32.20 10.85
C ALA A 97 -26.96 33.00 11.94
N LYS A 98 -27.98 33.76 11.56
CA LYS A 98 -28.87 34.46 12.49
C LYS A 98 -29.45 33.40 13.44
N SER A 99 -28.90 33.29 14.64
CA SER A 99 -29.57 32.62 15.75
C SER A 99 -30.66 33.58 16.24
N SER A 100 -31.89 33.31 15.83
CA SER A 100 -33.08 33.81 16.52
C SER A 100 -33.18 33.09 17.86
N ASP A 101 -32.50 33.59 18.87
CA ASP A 101 -32.81 33.21 20.25
C ASP A 101 -32.55 34.40 21.17
N SER A 102 -33.59 35.21 21.31
CA SER A 102 -33.65 36.29 22.30
C SER A 102 -33.93 35.71 23.68
N THR A 103 -32.93 35.08 24.30
CA THR A 103 -33.01 34.78 25.73
C THR A 103 -32.57 36.01 26.52
N LYS A 104 -33.54 36.76 27.06
CA LYS A 104 -33.30 37.76 28.11
C LYS A 104 -32.65 37.03 29.30
N VAL A 105 -31.37 37.30 29.55
CA VAL A 105 -30.68 36.78 30.73
C VAL A 105 -31.23 37.52 31.96
N ASP A 106 -31.82 36.79 32.91
CA ASP A 106 -32.34 37.35 34.16
C ASP A 106 -31.20 37.51 35.18
N TYR A 107 -30.87 38.76 35.51
CA TYR A 107 -29.79 39.10 36.43
C TYR A 107 -30.26 39.26 37.90
N ARG A 108 -31.54 39.05 38.21
CA ARG A 108 -32.10 39.30 39.55
C ARG A 108 -31.52 38.44 40.68
N HIS A 109 -30.94 37.28 40.34
CA HIS A 109 -30.36 36.34 41.30
C HIS A 109 -28.81 36.41 41.36
N TYR A 110 -28.20 37.40 40.70
CA TYR A 110 -26.75 37.56 40.68
C TYR A 110 -26.31 38.57 41.74
N ILE A 111 -25.40 38.15 42.63
CA ILE A 111 -24.75 39.03 43.60
C ILE A 111 -23.48 39.57 42.96
N PHE A 112 -23.49 40.84 42.58
CA PHE A 112 -22.31 41.51 42.04
C PHE A 112 -21.37 41.95 43.16
N GLY A 113 -20.09 41.62 43.03
CA GLY A 113 -19.05 42.05 43.96
C GLY A 113 -19.00 43.58 44.11
N ARG A 114 -18.59 44.05 45.28
CA ARG A 114 -18.58 45.48 45.66
C ARG A 114 -17.86 46.37 44.64
N GLU A 115 -16.73 45.88 44.11
CA GLU A 115 -15.92 46.60 43.11
C GLU A 115 -16.63 46.79 41.76
N PHE A 116 -17.52 45.86 41.37
CA PHE A 116 -18.33 45.98 40.17
C PHE A 116 -19.48 46.97 40.37
N ARG A 117 -20.12 46.98 41.54
CA ARG A 117 -21.14 47.97 41.94
C ARG A 117 -20.60 49.39 42.00
N GLU A 118 -19.35 49.55 42.43
CA GLU A 118 -18.68 50.85 42.56
C GLU A 118 -18.04 51.32 41.23
N GLY A 119 -18.25 50.59 40.12
CA GLY A 119 -17.75 50.98 38.79
C GLY A 119 -16.23 50.90 38.63
N ARG A 120 -15.52 50.28 39.58
CA ARG A 120 -14.05 50.16 39.59
C ARG A 120 -13.53 49.02 38.73
N VAL A 121 -14.44 48.16 38.24
CA VAL A 121 -14.13 47.08 37.30
C VAL A 121 -14.69 47.45 35.93
N THR A 122 -13.83 47.92 35.02
CA THR A 122 -14.18 47.98 33.59
C THR A 122 -14.09 46.59 32.99
N PRO A 123 -15.19 46.00 32.48
CA PRO A 123 -15.12 44.71 31.81
C PRO A 123 -14.17 44.81 30.61
N PRO A 124 -13.33 43.80 30.34
CA PRO A 124 -12.42 43.84 29.21
C PRO A 124 -13.23 44.05 27.91
N ARG A 125 -12.97 45.17 27.23
CA ARG A 125 -13.68 45.64 26.02
C ARG A 125 -13.59 44.66 24.85
N LYS A 126 -12.69 43.69 24.93
CA LYS A 126 -12.62 42.52 24.06
C LYS A 126 -13.02 41.30 24.87
N LYS A 127 -14.16 40.70 24.48
CA LYS A 127 -14.45 39.29 24.77
C LYS A 127 -13.21 38.51 24.33
N LEU A 128 -12.40 38.03 25.27
CA LEU A 128 -11.33 37.09 24.97
C LEU A 128 -12.03 35.89 24.34
N THR A 129 -11.97 35.79 23.00
CA THR A 129 -12.48 34.63 22.27
C THR A 129 -11.72 33.46 22.86
N SER A 130 -12.40 32.60 23.62
CA SER A 130 -11.76 31.42 24.18
C SER A 130 -11.21 30.63 22.99
N ILE A 131 -9.89 30.45 22.96
CA ILE A 131 -9.22 29.67 21.90
C ILE A 131 -9.66 28.21 21.98
N PHE A 132 -10.18 27.79 23.14
CA PHE A 132 -10.84 26.53 23.36
C PHE A 132 -12.35 26.70 23.28
N LEU A 133 -13.02 25.91 22.44
CA LEU A 133 -14.47 25.80 22.46
C LEU A 133 -14.90 25.29 23.84
N ASP A 134 -15.82 26.03 24.47
CA ASP A 134 -16.48 25.63 25.71
C ASP A 134 -17.09 24.23 25.54
N SER A 135 -16.72 23.29 26.40
CA SER A 135 -17.16 21.89 26.33
C SER A 135 -18.69 21.73 26.44
N THR A 136 -19.39 22.76 26.95
CA THR A 136 -20.85 22.83 26.99
C THR A 136 -21.49 23.14 25.63
N GLN A 137 -20.76 23.70 24.66
CA GLN A 137 -21.29 23.91 23.29
C GLN A 137 -21.64 22.59 22.58
N TYR A 138 -21.01 21.50 22.99
CA TYR A 138 -21.25 20.17 22.41
C TYR A 138 -22.35 19.42 23.13
N LYS A 139 -22.89 19.93 24.25
CA LYS A 139 -23.96 19.28 25.01
C LYS A 139 -25.25 20.08 24.95
N LEU A 140 -26.37 19.38 24.97
CA LEU A 140 -27.70 19.94 25.16
C LEU A 140 -27.91 20.19 26.66
N PRO A 141 -28.88 21.04 27.07
CA PRO A 141 -29.26 21.20 28.48
C PRO A 141 -29.58 19.87 29.19
N SER A 142 -29.97 18.84 28.43
CA SER A 142 -30.19 17.46 28.90
C SER A 142 -28.91 16.63 29.14
N GLY A 143 -27.72 17.20 28.92
CA GLY A 143 -26.42 16.52 29.05
C GLY A 143 -26.01 15.64 27.85
N LYS A 144 -26.92 15.38 26.89
CA LYS A 144 -26.62 14.64 25.65
C LYS A 144 -25.78 15.47 24.68
N TYR A 145 -24.95 14.83 23.87
CA TYR A 145 -24.16 15.56 22.85
C TYR A 145 -25.05 16.06 21.69
N ARG A 146 -24.75 17.26 21.18
CA ARG A 146 -25.35 17.81 19.96
C ARG A 146 -24.84 17.02 18.76
N VAL A 147 -25.74 16.28 18.12
CA VAL A 147 -25.44 15.53 16.90
C VAL A 147 -25.52 16.46 15.70
N ASN A 148 -24.38 16.69 15.04
CA ASN A 148 -24.32 17.42 13.78
C ASN A 148 -24.28 16.42 12.62
N LYS A 149 -24.97 16.75 11.51
CA LYS A 149 -24.77 16.01 10.26
C LYS A 149 -23.32 16.16 9.82
N TYR A 150 -22.69 15.04 9.46
CA TYR A 150 -21.33 15.05 8.95
C TYR A 150 -21.23 15.94 7.70
N LYS A 151 -20.22 16.81 7.67
CA LYS A 151 -19.91 17.67 6.52
C LYS A 151 -18.53 17.28 6.01
N ILE A 152 -18.46 16.95 4.72
CA ILE A 152 -17.22 16.56 4.06
C ILE A 152 -16.25 17.74 4.11
N ARG A 153 -15.06 17.50 4.66
CA ARG A 153 -13.97 18.47 4.70
C ARG A 153 -12.68 17.76 4.36
N PHE A 154 -12.17 18.05 3.17
CA PHE A 154 -10.93 17.48 2.67
C PHE A 154 -9.70 18.10 3.34
N THR A 155 -8.74 17.25 3.68
CA THR A 155 -7.42 17.60 4.15
C THR A 155 -6.38 16.79 3.39
N PRO A 156 -5.21 17.37 3.08
CA PRO A 156 -4.12 16.61 2.49
C PRO A 156 -3.52 15.67 3.54
N ASP A 157 -3.53 14.38 3.27
CA ASP A 157 -2.90 13.36 4.13
C ASP A 157 -1.45 13.15 3.72
N LEU A 158 -1.17 13.19 2.42
CA LEU A 158 0.15 13.05 1.85
C LEU A 158 0.31 14.03 0.68
N ILE A 159 1.37 14.83 0.74
CA ILE A 159 1.86 15.59 -0.41
C ILE A 159 3.35 15.28 -0.50
N TYR A 160 3.73 14.59 -1.56
CA TYR A 160 5.12 14.29 -1.86
C TYR A 160 5.37 14.64 -3.32
N GLY A 161 6.48 15.29 -3.62
CA GLY A 161 6.81 15.62 -4.99
C GLY A 161 8.26 16.03 -5.13
N SER A 162 8.74 15.89 -6.36
CA SER A 162 10.03 16.37 -6.81
C SER A 162 9.82 17.19 -8.08
N ALA A 163 10.61 18.24 -8.23
CA ALA A 163 10.68 18.99 -9.48
C ALA A 163 12.15 19.04 -9.90
N GLY A 164 12.38 19.00 -11.21
CA GLY A 164 13.69 19.10 -11.81
C GLY A 164 13.61 19.91 -13.09
N TYR A 165 14.78 20.30 -13.56
CA TYR A 165 14.95 20.89 -14.88
C TYR A 165 16.06 20.13 -15.59
N ASP A 166 15.81 19.72 -16.82
CA ASP A 166 16.79 19.08 -17.68
C ASP A 166 16.97 19.91 -18.96
N GLN A 167 18.20 19.99 -19.47
CA GLN A 167 18.52 20.77 -20.67
C GLN A 167 17.77 20.28 -21.92
N PHE A 168 17.43 19.00 -22.00
CA PHE A 168 16.76 18.38 -23.14
C PHE A 168 15.24 18.29 -22.94
N PHE A 169 14.78 17.95 -21.73
CA PHE A 169 13.35 17.71 -21.44
C PHE A 169 12.65 18.88 -20.74
N GLY A 170 13.39 19.92 -20.35
CA GLY A 170 12.86 21.12 -19.71
C GLY A 170 12.41 20.87 -18.27
N VAL A 171 11.38 21.60 -17.84
CA VAL A 171 10.80 21.43 -16.50
C VAL A 171 10.09 20.08 -16.44
N GLN A 172 10.49 19.28 -15.46
CA GLN A 172 9.87 17.99 -15.15
C GLN A 172 9.46 17.96 -13.67
N GLY A 173 8.38 17.26 -13.35
CA GLY A 173 7.91 17.20 -11.98
C GLY A 173 7.05 15.98 -11.69
N SER A 174 7.41 15.27 -10.63
CA SER A 174 6.61 14.17 -10.09
C SER A 174 5.91 14.60 -8.81
N MET A 175 4.65 14.23 -8.64
CA MET A 175 3.86 14.53 -7.45
C MET A 175 2.89 13.40 -7.15
N VAL A 176 2.86 13.00 -5.89
CA VAL A 176 1.86 12.11 -5.30
C VAL A 176 1.08 12.90 -4.26
N LEU A 177 -0.24 12.92 -4.43
CA LEU A 177 -1.15 13.68 -3.58
C LEU A 177 -2.28 12.75 -3.13
N ALA A 178 -2.40 12.55 -1.82
CA ALA A 178 -3.52 11.85 -1.20
C ALA A 178 -4.29 12.85 -0.32
N ILE A 179 -5.57 12.99 -0.60
CA ILE A 179 -6.49 13.89 0.11
C ILE A 179 -7.61 13.03 0.66
N SER A 180 -7.94 13.19 1.94
CA SER A 180 -9.14 12.56 2.50
C SER A 180 -9.95 13.47 3.37
N ASP A 181 -11.20 13.07 3.64
CA ASP A 181 -11.99 13.68 4.70
C ASP A 181 -11.53 13.18 6.08
N ILE A 182 -11.97 13.84 7.16
CA ILE A 182 -11.52 13.53 8.54
C ILE A 182 -11.71 12.04 8.93
N LEU A 183 -12.71 11.37 8.35
CA LEU A 183 -12.99 9.96 8.63
C LEU A 183 -12.34 9.00 7.63
N GLY A 184 -11.69 9.52 6.58
CA GLY A 184 -11.11 8.73 5.49
C GLY A 184 -12.13 7.99 4.64
N ASN A 185 -13.40 8.41 4.69
CA ASN A 185 -14.52 7.88 3.91
C ASN A 185 -14.46 8.32 2.45
N HIS A 186 -13.96 9.52 2.19
CA HIS A 186 -13.78 10.08 0.86
C HIS A 186 -12.29 10.27 0.64
N ARG A 187 -11.70 9.54 -0.28
CA ARG A 187 -10.26 9.67 -0.60
C ARG A 187 -10.08 10.01 -2.06
N ILE A 188 -9.23 10.99 -2.33
CA ILE A 188 -8.79 11.35 -3.67
C ILE A 188 -7.29 11.08 -3.72
N ASN A 189 -6.87 10.18 -4.60
CA ASN A 189 -5.46 9.94 -4.87
C ASN A 189 -5.13 10.49 -6.26
N MET A 190 -4.01 11.16 -6.34
CA MET A 190 -3.49 11.75 -7.55
C MET A 190 -2.01 11.40 -7.69
N TYR A 191 -1.63 10.98 -8.89
CA TYR A 191 -0.25 10.75 -9.28
C TYR A 191 -0.01 11.52 -10.55
N TYR A 192 1.09 12.28 -10.58
CA TYR A 192 1.53 13.04 -11.74
C TYR A 192 3.02 12.86 -11.89
N ASP A 193 3.47 12.66 -13.11
CA ASP A 193 4.86 12.72 -13.55
C ASP A 193 4.83 13.44 -14.90
N LEU A 194 4.95 14.76 -14.80
CA LEU A 194 4.67 15.71 -15.86
C LEU A 194 5.97 16.08 -16.58
N PHE A 195 5.92 15.98 -17.90
CA PHE A 195 6.88 16.52 -18.83
C PHE A 195 6.28 17.74 -19.54
N TYR A 196 7.07 18.41 -20.39
CA TYR A 196 6.60 19.55 -21.16
C TYR A 196 5.35 19.26 -22.02
N ASP A 197 5.20 18.02 -22.52
CA ASP A 197 4.02 17.56 -23.26
C ASP A 197 3.16 16.60 -22.41
N LEU A 198 1.87 16.93 -22.25
CA LEU A 198 0.91 16.06 -21.56
C LEU A 198 0.74 14.69 -22.23
N ARG A 199 0.97 14.58 -23.55
CA ARG A 199 0.90 13.30 -24.28
C ARG A 199 2.01 12.32 -23.90
N ASN A 200 3.11 12.83 -23.36
CA ASN A 200 4.24 12.05 -22.86
C ASN A 200 4.29 12.01 -21.34
N SER A 201 3.32 12.62 -20.67
CA SER A 201 3.22 12.69 -19.21
C SER A 201 2.41 11.54 -18.66
N ASN A 202 2.75 11.12 -17.44
CA ASN A 202 2.00 10.13 -16.70
C ASN A 202 1.12 10.84 -15.68
N TYR A 203 -0.17 10.55 -15.67
CA TYR A 203 -1.08 11.12 -14.70
C TYR A 203 -2.24 10.19 -14.42
N SER A 204 -2.67 10.15 -13.15
CA SER A 204 -3.86 9.45 -12.75
C SER A 204 -4.54 10.16 -11.60
N VAL A 205 -5.86 10.08 -11.59
CA VAL A 205 -6.71 10.54 -10.49
C VAL A 205 -7.70 9.44 -10.17
N SER A 206 -7.88 9.16 -8.88
CA SER A 206 -8.87 8.21 -8.41
C SER A 206 -9.60 8.78 -7.21
N TYR A 207 -10.86 8.43 -7.10
CA TYR A 207 -11.72 8.75 -5.98
C TYR A 207 -12.29 7.48 -5.39
N LEU A 208 -12.18 7.32 -4.07
CA LEU A 208 -12.70 6.20 -3.29
C LEU A 208 -13.77 6.69 -2.33
N TYR A 209 -14.89 5.97 -2.31
CA TYR A 209 -16.02 6.14 -1.41
C TYR A 209 -16.13 4.90 -0.51
N LEU A 210 -15.76 5.08 0.76
CA LEU A 210 -15.62 4.06 1.80
C LEU A 210 -16.57 4.20 3.03
N PRO A 211 -17.58 5.10 3.13
CA PRO A 211 -18.39 5.18 4.34
C PRO A 211 -19.39 4.01 4.51
N ARG A 212 -19.53 3.13 3.53
CA ARG A 212 -20.40 1.94 3.59
C ARG A 212 -19.55 0.68 3.48
N ARG A 213 -20.15 -0.48 3.75
CA ARG A 213 -19.48 -1.78 3.60
C ARG A 213 -18.98 -2.03 2.17
N LEU A 214 -19.73 -1.57 1.16
CA LEU A 214 -19.30 -1.65 -0.23
C LEU A 214 -18.33 -0.50 -0.49
N ASP A 215 -17.07 -0.83 -0.71
CA ASP A 215 -16.06 0.12 -1.13
C ASP A 215 -16.25 0.38 -2.62
N LEU A 216 -16.35 1.66 -3.01
CA LEU A 216 -16.52 2.07 -4.41
C LEU A 216 -15.38 2.98 -4.83
N GLY A 217 -14.94 2.83 -6.07
CA GLY A 217 -13.89 3.64 -6.66
C GLY A 217 -14.16 3.97 -8.11
N ILE A 218 -13.70 5.15 -8.53
CA ILE A 218 -13.62 5.53 -9.94
C ILE A 218 -12.25 6.17 -10.18
N GLY A 219 -11.67 5.93 -11.34
CA GLY A 219 -10.38 6.50 -11.71
C GLY A 219 -10.29 6.85 -13.18
N LEU A 220 -9.40 7.79 -13.48
CA LEU A 220 -8.95 8.15 -14.81
C LEU A 220 -7.42 8.09 -14.82
N PHE A 221 -6.86 7.67 -15.94
CA PHE A 221 -5.42 7.55 -16.07
C PHE A 221 -4.95 7.80 -17.50
N HIS A 222 -3.69 8.20 -17.61
CA HIS A 222 -2.91 8.29 -18.83
C HIS A 222 -1.45 8.00 -18.50
N PHE A 223 -0.84 7.08 -19.24
CA PHE A 223 0.57 6.72 -19.13
C PHE A 223 1.19 6.67 -20.53
N ALA A 224 2.43 7.12 -20.65
CA ALA A 224 3.21 7.05 -21.88
C ALA A 224 4.43 6.16 -21.64
N ASN A 225 4.43 4.98 -22.25
CA ASN A 225 5.55 4.04 -22.20
C ASN A 225 6.35 4.13 -23.49
N PHE A 226 7.68 4.08 -23.37
CA PHE A 226 8.60 4.10 -24.50
C PHE A 226 9.41 2.81 -24.50
N TYR A 227 9.56 2.19 -25.67
CA TYR A 227 10.35 0.98 -25.85
C TYR A 227 11.32 1.18 -27.02
N LEU A 228 12.55 0.72 -26.83
CA LEU A 228 13.54 0.64 -27.90
C LEU A 228 13.40 -0.72 -28.58
N THR A 229 13.20 -0.72 -29.90
CA THR A 229 13.12 -1.93 -30.71
C THR A 229 14.51 -2.43 -31.08
N ASP A 230 14.64 -3.70 -31.44
CA ASP A 230 15.91 -4.28 -31.90
C ASP A 230 16.43 -3.62 -33.19
N PHE A 231 15.54 -2.98 -33.95
CA PHE A 231 15.88 -2.20 -35.15
C PHE A 231 16.39 -0.77 -34.83
N GLY A 232 16.50 -0.41 -33.55
CA GLY A 232 16.97 0.90 -33.10
C GLY A 232 15.92 2.02 -33.22
N THR A 233 14.66 1.68 -33.46
CA THR A 233 13.55 2.66 -33.44
C THR A 233 12.92 2.74 -32.06
N ILE A 234 12.26 3.86 -31.77
CA ILE A 234 11.56 4.05 -30.50
C ILE A 234 10.06 3.98 -30.78
N ILE A 235 9.39 3.04 -30.11
CA ILE A 235 7.94 2.95 -30.10
C ILE A 235 7.39 3.57 -28.82
N ARG A 236 6.29 4.30 -28.95
CA ARG A 236 5.55 4.89 -27.83
C ARG A 236 4.15 4.32 -27.76
N ASP A 237 3.79 3.85 -26.57
CA ASP A 237 2.45 3.43 -26.21
C ASP A 237 1.81 4.43 -25.27
N ARG A 238 0.70 5.03 -25.72
CA ARG A 238 -0.15 5.85 -24.85
C ARG A 238 -1.29 5.00 -24.33
N ASN A 239 -1.28 4.75 -23.02
CA ASN A 239 -2.27 3.97 -22.30
C ASN A 239 -3.16 4.92 -21.51
N TYR A 240 -4.43 5.06 -21.89
CA TYR A 240 -5.35 5.96 -21.19
C TYR A 240 -6.75 5.39 -21.10
N GLY A 241 -7.49 5.82 -20.09
CA GLY A 241 -8.76 5.19 -19.82
C GLY A 241 -9.40 5.60 -18.52
N GLY A 242 -10.47 4.88 -18.22
CA GLY A 242 -11.21 5.00 -16.99
C GLY A 242 -11.39 3.64 -16.32
N SER A 243 -11.47 3.66 -15.00
CA SER A 243 -11.71 2.47 -14.20
C SER A 243 -12.84 2.68 -13.20
N VAL A 244 -13.60 1.62 -12.95
CA VAL A 244 -14.57 1.52 -11.86
C VAL A 244 -14.17 0.33 -11.00
N TYR A 245 -14.15 0.53 -9.69
CA TYR A 245 -13.79 -0.46 -8.70
C TYR A 245 -14.92 -0.62 -7.69
N ALA A 246 -15.24 -1.86 -7.34
CA ALA A 246 -16.17 -2.18 -6.28
C ALA A 246 -15.63 -3.35 -5.46
N ALA A 247 -15.57 -3.23 -4.14
CA ALA A 247 -15.18 -4.33 -3.27
C ALA A 247 -16.18 -4.56 -2.15
N TRP A 248 -16.59 -5.80 -2.02
CA TRP A 248 -17.47 -6.28 -0.95
C TRP A 248 -16.65 -7.14 0.04
N PRO A 249 -16.13 -6.55 1.13
CA PRO A 249 -15.52 -7.29 2.21
C PRO A 249 -16.58 -8.07 3.00
N PHE A 250 -16.41 -9.40 3.05
CA PHE A 250 -17.24 -10.27 3.90
C PHE A 250 -16.77 -10.19 5.37
N ASP A 251 -15.46 -10.17 5.56
CA ASP A 251 -14.79 -10.00 6.85
C ASP A 251 -13.38 -9.40 6.63
N ARG A 252 -12.54 -9.40 7.67
CA ARG A 252 -11.18 -8.86 7.62
C ARG A 252 -10.27 -9.56 6.59
N TRP A 253 -10.55 -10.83 6.28
CA TRP A 253 -9.65 -11.68 5.49
C TRP A 253 -10.21 -12.04 4.12
N ARG A 254 -11.53 -11.93 3.91
CA ARG A 254 -12.22 -12.35 2.68
C ARG A 254 -12.97 -11.21 2.02
N ARG A 255 -12.77 -11.04 0.71
CA ARG A 255 -13.52 -10.08 -0.11
C ARG A 255 -13.77 -10.61 -1.51
N VAL A 256 -14.86 -10.14 -2.11
CA VAL A 256 -15.05 -10.19 -3.57
C VAL A 256 -14.87 -8.78 -4.12
N SER A 257 -14.12 -8.65 -5.21
CA SER A 257 -13.83 -7.37 -5.86
C SER A 257 -14.18 -7.45 -7.33
N LEU A 258 -14.79 -6.39 -7.87
CA LEU A 258 -15.03 -6.19 -9.29
C LEU A 258 -14.24 -4.96 -9.74
N SER A 259 -13.47 -5.12 -10.81
CA SER A 259 -12.79 -4.05 -11.51
C SER A 259 -13.27 -4.02 -12.95
N LEU A 260 -13.71 -2.86 -13.43
CA LEU A 260 -14.01 -2.61 -14.83
C LEU A 260 -13.05 -1.54 -15.33
N ILE A 261 -12.29 -1.82 -16.38
CA ILE A 261 -11.31 -0.89 -16.96
C ILE A 261 -11.60 -0.74 -18.44
N TYR A 262 -11.87 0.49 -18.88
CA TYR A 262 -11.88 0.83 -20.30
C TYR A 262 -10.50 1.38 -20.67
N LEU A 263 -9.71 0.59 -21.40
CA LEU A 263 -8.33 0.87 -21.75
C LEU A 263 -8.19 1.19 -23.25
N ASN A 264 -7.55 2.30 -23.54
CA ASN A 264 -7.19 2.74 -24.88
C ASN A 264 -5.66 2.69 -24.97
N ILE A 265 -5.14 2.00 -25.99
CA ILE A 265 -3.71 1.95 -26.28
C ILE A 265 -3.50 2.48 -27.69
N ASP A 266 -2.72 3.55 -27.82
CA ASP A 266 -2.28 4.08 -29.11
C ASP A 266 -0.77 3.87 -29.23
N ARG A 267 -0.35 2.92 -30.08
CA ARG A 267 1.05 2.62 -30.37
C ARG A 267 1.51 3.35 -31.64
N ARG A 268 2.61 4.08 -31.52
CA ARG A 268 3.23 4.83 -32.62
C ARG A 268 4.74 4.60 -32.63
N ASP A 269 5.33 4.42 -33.80
CA ASP A 269 6.77 4.59 -33.97
C ASP A 269 7.06 6.09 -33.99
N ILE A 270 7.79 6.60 -33.00
CA ILE A 270 8.10 8.03 -32.91
C ILE A 270 9.37 8.40 -33.69
N THR A 271 10.18 7.42 -34.10
CA THR A 271 11.35 7.64 -34.95
C THR A 271 10.93 7.98 -36.38
N TRP A 272 9.94 7.25 -36.91
CA TRP A 272 9.40 7.47 -38.26
C TRP A 272 8.05 8.20 -38.27
N ASP A 273 7.53 8.52 -37.09
CA ASP A 273 6.25 9.19 -36.86
C ASP A 273 5.02 8.45 -37.45
N TRP A 274 5.05 7.11 -37.47
CA TRP A 274 3.97 6.29 -38.06
C TRP A 274 3.09 5.60 -37.02
N PRO A 275 1.75 5.68 -37.13
CA PRO A 275 0.85 4.91 -36.28
C PRO A 275 0.97 3.42 -36.62
N LEU A 276 1.19 2.58 -35.61
CA LEU A 276 1.33 1.14 -35.80
C LEU A 276 0.02 0.42 -35.46
N TYR A 277 -0.53 0.68 -34.26
CA TYR A 277 -1.63 -0.11 -33.75
C TYR A 277 -2.48 0.66 -32.72
N THR A 278 -3.79 0.42 -32.68
CA THR A 278 -4.71 1.00 -31.66
C THR A 278 -5.61 -0.05 -31.01
N ARG A 279 -5.56 -0.23 -29.68
CA ARG A 279 -6.47 -1.12 -28.93
C ARG A 279 -7.49 -0.29 -28.16
N ARG A 280 -8.73 -0.80 -28.09
CA ARG A 280 -9.85 -0.23 -27.33
C ARG A 280 -10.56 -1.38 -26.62
N VAL A 281 -10.24 -1.61 -25.36
CA VAL A 281 -10.59 -2.85 -24.65
C VAL A 281 -11.32 -2.52 -23.35
N LEU A 282 -12.47 -3.16 -23.14
CA LEU A 282 -13.17 -3.12 -21.86
C LEU A 282 -12.87 -4.42 -21.11
N ILE A 283 -12.10 -4.33 -20.04
CA ILE A 283 -11.74 -5.49 -19.22
C ILE A 283 -12.57 -5.46 -17.94
N GLY A 284 -13.34 -6.52 -17.71
CA GLY A 284 -13.90 -6.83 -16.40
C GLY A 284 -13.07 -7.88 -15.68
N ASN A 285 -12.80 -7.68 -14.41
CA ASN A 285 -12.10 -8.64 -13.55
C ASN A 285 -12.88 -8.81 -12.24
N LEU A 286 -13.41 -10.01 -12.00
CA LEU A 286 -14.06 -10.42 -10.76
C LEU A 286 -13.09 -11.31 -9.97
N GLU A 287 -12.73 -10.87 -8.77
CA GLU A 287 -11.76 -11.57 -7.92
C GLU A 287 -12.38 -11.98 -6.59
N TRP A 288 -12.17 -13.23 -6.19
CA TRP A 288 -12.43 -13.70 -4.83
C TRP A 288 -11.11 -13.96 -4.12
N VAL A 289 -10.86 -13.18 -3.07
CA VAL A 289 -9.59 -13.20 -2.34
C VAL A 289 -9.83 -13.60 -0.89
N LYS A 290 -8.95 -14.47 -0.39
CA LYS A 290 -8.71 -14.63 1.05
C LYS A 290 -7.23 -14.48 1.33
N ASP A 291 -6.91 -13.73 2.38
CA ASP A 291 -5.54 -13.61 2.86
C ASP A 291 -5.47 -13.67 4.39
N THR A 292 -4.75 -14.67 4.91
CA THR A 292 -4.43 -14.79 6.34
C THR A 292 -2.92 -14.94 6.56
N THR A 293 -2.11 -14.45 5.62
CA THR A 293 -0.66 -14.62 5.63
C THR A 293 0.02 -13.78 6.71
N ILE A 294 1.05 -14.35 7.33
CA ILE A 294 1.88 -13.69 8.32
C ILE A 294 3.28 -13.58 7.73
N TRP A 295 3.77 -12.35 7.64
CA TRP A 295 5.06 -12.02 7.07
C TRP A 295 6.20 -12.25 8.06
N GLY A 296 7.32 -12.79 7.55
CA GLY A 296 8.61 -12.83 8.22
C GLY A 296 9.60 -11.86 7.57
N TYR A 297 10.90 -12.10 7.78
CA TYR A 297 11.96 -11.19 7.32
C TYR A 297 12.10 -11.10 5.79
N THR A 298 11.83 -12.18 5.06
CA THR A 298 12.08 -12.28 3.61
C THR A 298 10.81 -12.54 2.79
N GLY A 299 9.73 -12.97 3.44
CA GLY A 299 8.45 -13.29 2.81
C GLY A 299 7.47 -13.92 3.80
N PRO A 300 6.30 -14.41 3.33
CA PRO A 300 5.31 -15.08 4.17
C PRO A 300 5.88 -16.35 4.84
N THR A 301 5.54 -16.56 6.11
CA THR A 301 6.02 -17.73 6.89
C THR A 301 4.90 -18.64 7.38
N ASN A 302 3.69 -18.11 7.54
CA ASN A 302 2.53 -18.88 7.96
C ASN A 302 1.24 -18.30 7.35
N GLY A 303 0.17 -19.09 7.32
CA GLY A 303 -1.15 -18.67 6.85
C GLY A 303 -1.50 -19.23 5.47
N ASN A 304 -2.61 -18.76 4.91
CA ASN A 304 -3.16 -19.22 3.66
C ASN A 304 -3.60 -18.01 2.82
N ARG A 305 -3.33 -18.07 1.52
CA ARG A 305 -3.78 -17.08 0.55
C ARG A 305 -4.42 -17.79 -0.63
N TYR A 306 -5.55 -17.30 -1.09
CA TYR A 306 -6.08 -17.70 -2.39
C TYR A 306 -6.64 -16.51 -3.13
N ASN A 307 -6.50 -16.56 -4.45
CA ASN A 307 -7.13 -15.66 -5.40
C ASN A 307 -7.74 -16.48 -6.54
N LEU A 308 -9.05 -16.38 -6.72
CA LEU A 308 -9.75 -16.85 -7.90
C LEU A 308 -10.18 -15.62 -8.71
N SER A 309 -9.68 -15.50 -9.94
CA SER A 309 -9.96 -14.37 -10.83
C SER A 309 -10.70 -14.84 -12.07
N LEU A 310 -11.77 -14.13 -12.42
CA LEU A 310 -12.52 -14.26 -13.66
C LEU A 310 -12.37 -12.96 -14.44
N ILE A 311 -11.60 -13.00 -15.52
CA ILE A 311 -11.32 -11.85 -16.37
C ILE A 311 -12.08 -12.03 -17.67
N ALA A 312 -12.77 -11.00 -18.14
CA ALA A 312 -13.50 -11.04 -19.39
C ALA A 312 -13.35 -9.71 -20.13
N SER A 313 -13.22 -9.79 -21.44
CA SER A 313 -13.29 -8.65 -22.34
C SER A 313 -14.22 -9.00 -23.48
N PRO A 314 -15.37 -8.32 -23.64
CA PRO A 314 -16.27 -8.58 -24.75
C PRO A 314 -15.78 -7.93 -26.04
N TYR A 315 -16.17 -8.52 -27.17
CA TYR A 315 -16.02 -7.86 -28.47
C TYR A 315 -16.92 -6.61 -28.56
N ILE A 316 -16.31 -5.44 -28.66
CA ILE A 316 -17.00 -4.14 -28.78
C ILE A 316 -16.76 -3.51 -30.16
N GLY A 317 -15.73 -3.97 -30.89
CA GLY A 317 -15.40 -3.51 -32.23
C GLY A 317 -14.10 -4.11 -32.74
N THR A 318 -13.66 -3.69 -33.92
CA THR A 318 -12.47 -4.25 -34.60
C THR A 318 -11.16 -4.09 -33.82
N ASN A 319 -11.08 -3.08 -32.95
CA ASN A 319 -9.89 -2.78 -32.14
C ASN A 319 -9.98 -3.34 -30.70
N SER A 320 -11.00 -4.14 -30.41
CA SER A 320 -11.18 -4.80 -29.11
C SER A 320 -10.59 -6.21 -29.11
N LEU A 321 -10.37 -6.77 -27.92
CA LEU A 321 -9.94 -8.15 -27.73
C LEU A 321 -11.08 -8.92 -27.07
N ASP A 322 -11.45 -10.06 -27.64
CA ASP A 322 -12.47 -10.95 -27.07
C ASP A 322 -11.83 -12.13 -26.36
N PHE A 323 -11.88 -12.11 -25.02
CA PHE A 323 -11.36 -13.21 -24.21
C PHE A 323 -12.08 -13.38 -22.88
N ARG A 324 -11.96 -14.58 -22.34
CA ARG A 324 -12.46 -14.98 -21.03
C ARG A 324 -11.38 -15.83 -20.37
N THR A 325 -10.91 -15.42 -19.22
CA THR A 325 -9.83 -16.07 -18.50
C THR A 325 -10.28 -16.42 -17.09
N ILE A 326 -10.06 -17.67 -16.71
CA ILE A 326 -10.14 -18.11 -15.32
C ILE A 326 -8.72 -18.34 -14.80
N ARG A 327 -8.43 -17.83 -13.61
CA ARG A 327 -7.13 -18.01 -12.96
C ARG A 327 -7.30 -18.30 -11.48
N LEU A 328 -6.52 -19.26 -11.00
CA LEU A 328 -6.41 -19.64 -9.60
C LEU A 328 -4.95 -19.45 -9.16
N ASP A 329 -4.74 -18.81 -8.02
CA ASP A 329 -3.49 -18.82 -7.28
C ASP A 329 -3.80 -19.17 -5.83
N TRP A 330 -3.30 -20.29 -5.36
CA TRP A 330 -3.43 -20.77 -3.99
C TRP A 330 -2.05 -20.94 -3.37
N ARG A 331 -1.86 -20.40 -2.17
CA ARG A 331 -0.61 -20.46 -1.41
C ARG A 331 -0.86 -20.83 0.03
N LYS A 332 -0.05 -21.75 0.54
CA LYS A 332 -0.12 -22.20 1.92
C LYS A 332 1.27 -22.23 2.52
N TYR A 333 1.39 -21.61 3.68
CA TYR A 333 2.64 -21.54 4.43
C TYR A 333 2.45 -22.25 5.76
N TYR A 334 3.34 -23.19 6.05
CA TYR A 334 3.36 -23.96 7.28
C TYR A 334 4.62 -23.63 8.06
N LYS A 335 4.45 -22.86 9.13
CA LYS A 335 5.51 -22.64 10.11
C LYS A 335 5.46 -23.77 11.15
N PHE A 336 6.43 -24.69 11.10
CA PHE A 336 6.50 -25.83 12.03
C PHE A 336 7.58 -25.66 13.10
N TYR A 337 8.50 -24.69 12.95
CA TYR A 337 9.45 -24.28 13.99
C TYR A 337 9.66 -22.76 13.98
N THR A 338 10.44 -22.23 14.93
CA THR A 338 10.65 -20.77 15.10
C THR A 338 11.12 -20.09 13.82
N GLU A 339 12.04 -20.74 13.09
CA GLU A 339 12.64 -20.21 11.87
C GLU A 339 12.49 -21.13 10.68
N TYR A 340 11.79 -22.26 10.78
CA TYR A 340 11.61 -23.18 9.66
C TYR A 340 10.18 -23.16 9.18
N ASN A 341 10.00 -23.07 7.86
CA ASN A 341 8.68 -23.11 7.24
C ASN A 341 8.71 -23.77 5.87
N PHE A 342 7.56 -24.33 5.50
CA PHE A 342 7.32 -24.94 4.21
C PHE A 342 6.25 -24.15 3.47
N ALA A 343 6.55 -23.71 2.26
CA ALA A 343 5.67 -22.95 1.39
C ALA A 343 5.24 -23.82 0.21
N ILE A 344 3.94 -23.81 -0.07
CA ILE A 344 3.31 -24.47 -1.20
C ILE A 344 2.58 -23.41 -1.98
N ARG A 345 2.76 -23.41 -3.30
CA ARG A 345 1.94 -22.63 -4.23
C ARG A 345 1.44 -23.52 -5.35
N VAL A 346 0.19 -23.34 -5.71
CA VAL A 346 -0.43 -23.91 -6.90
C VAL A 346 -1.10 -22.75 -7.64
N ALA A 347 -0.69 -22.54 -8.88
CA ALA A 347 -1.30 -21.59 -9.79
C ALA A 347 -1.73 -22.31 -11.07
N ALA A 348 -2.89 -21.95 -11.59
CA ALA A 348 -3.40 -22.51 -12.84
C ALA A 348 -4.32 -21.51 -13.52
N GLY A 349 -4.43 -21.60 -14.82
CA GLY A 349 -5.35 -20.75 -15.56
C GLY A 349 -5.58 -21.22 -16.97
N ALA A 350 -6.70 -20.75 -17.53
CA ALA A 350 -7.09 -21.01 -18.90
C ALA A 350 -7.79 -19.78 -19.46
N SER A 351 -7.43 -19.40 -20.68
CA SER A 351 -8.04 -18.33 -21.44
C SER A 351 -8.68 -18.85 -22.72
N PHE A 352 -9.85 -18.31 -23.04
CA PHE A 352 -10.72 -18.73 -24.13
C PHE A 352 -11.23 -17.50 -24.88
N GLY A 353 -11.74 -17.68 -26.10
CA GLY A 353 -12.29 -16.61 -26.94
C GLY A 353 -11.53 -16.46 -28.24
N LYS A 354 -11.83 -15.40 -29.02
CA LYS A 354 -11.15 -15.14 -30.29
C LYS A 354 -9.71 -14.68 -30.10
N ASN A 355 -9.42 -13.99 -28.98
CA ASN A 355 -8.12 -13.41 -28.66
C ASN A 355 -7.68 -13.83 -27.23
N PRO A 356 -7.52 -15.13 -26.95
CA PRO A 356 -7.23 -15.61 -25.60
C PRO A 356 -5.91 -15.02 -25.07
N GLN A 357 -5.89 -14.70 -23.77
CA GLN A 357 -4.68 -14.23 -23.09
C GLN A 357 -3.60 -15.31 -23.10
N LYS A 358 -2.35 -14.88 -23.33
CA LYS A 358 -1.19 -15.77 -23.24
C LYS A 358 -0.64 -15.76 -21.82
N PHE A 359 -0.15 -16.92 -21.40
CA PHE A 359 0.57 -17.13 -20.15
C PHE A 359 2.02 -17.45 -20.45
N PHE A 360 2.92 -16.70 -19.84
CA PHE A 360 4.37 -16.86 -20.00
C PHE A 360 4.94 -17.53 -18.76
N LEU A 361 5.55 -18.70 -18.96
CA LEU A 361 6.20 -19.47 -17.90
C LEU A 361 7.72 -19.46 -18.08
N GLY A 362 8.40 -19.39 -16.94
CA GLY A 362 9.85 -19.49 -16.84
C GLY A 362 10.49 -18.29 -16.14
N GLY A 363 11.66 -18.52 -15.53
CA GLY A 363 12.39 -17.53 -14.77
C GLY A 363 11.77 -17.19 -13.41
N ILE A 364 12.14 -16.02 -12.89
CA ILE A 364 11.70 -15.48 -11.60
C ILE A 364 11.38 -13.99 -11.74
N ASP A 365 10.58 -13.43 -10.83
CA ASP A 365 10.29 -12.00 -10.80
C ASP A 365 11.57 -11.18 -10.53
N ASN A 366 11.69 -10.02 -11.18
CA ASN A 366 12.84 -9.10 -11.07
C ASN A 366 14.20 -9.79 -11.28
N TRP A 367 14.32 -10.65 -12.29
CA TRP A 367 15.56 -11.36 -12.61
C TRP A 367 16.56 -10.42 -13.27
N ILE A 368 17.68 -10.15 -12.60
CA ILE A 368 18.71 -9.20 -13.03
C ILE A 368 19.52 -9.76 -14.21
N ASN A 369 20.04 -10.99 -14.06
CA ASN A 369 20.83 -11.67 -15.09
C ASN A 369 19.93 -12.56 -15.96
N TYR A 370 18.81 -12.00 -16.45
CA TYR A 370 17.81 -12.78 -17.14
C TYR A 370 18.30 -13.31 -18.48
N HIS A 371 17.80 -14.49 -18.82
CA HIS A 371 17.91 -15.06 -20.15
C HIS A 371 16.51 -15.33 -20.68
N THR A 372 16.34 -15.12 -21.97
CA THR A 372 15.09 -15.39 -22.70
C THR A 372 15.30 -16.59 -23.60
N LYS A 373 14.25 -17.35 -23.89
CA LYS A 373 14.35 -18.53 -24.76
C LYS A 373 14.75 -18.16 -26.19
N ASP A 374 14.11 -17.15 -26.75
CA ASP A 374 14.23 -16.79 -28.18
C ASP A 374 15.15 -15.56 -28.42
N GLY A 375 15.79 -15.03 -27.38
CA GLY A 375 16.71 -13.88 -27.51
C GLY A 375 15.98 -12.55 -27.71
N GLY A 376 15.40 -12.00 -26.64
CA GLY A 376 14.78 -10.67 -26.64
C GLY A 376 13.53 -10.62 -25.77
N LEU A 377 13.04 -9.40 -25.49
CA LEU A 377 11.73 -9.20 -24.88
C LEU A 377 10.67 -9.10 -25.98
N ARG A 378 9.51 -9.71 -25.78
CA ARG A 378 8.39 -9.71 -26.73
C ARG A 378 7.60 -8.39 -26.67
N ILE A 379 8.25 -7.30 -27.08
CA ILE A 379 7.70 -5.93 -26.98
C ILE A 379 6.95 -5.47 -28.23
N ASP A 380 7.13 -6.16 -29.37
CA ASP A 380 6.57 -5.76 -30.67
C ASP A 380 5.05 -5.95 -30.75
N ASP A 381 4.49 -6.90 -30.01
CA ASP A 381 3.06 -7.16 -29.95
C ASP A 381 2.43 -6.50 -28.70
N VAL A 382 1.53 -5.53 -28.93
CA VAL A 382 0.78 -4.84 -27.87
C VAL A 382 -0.02 -5.85 -27.03
N ASP A 383 -0.52 -6.91 -27.65
CA ASP A 383 -1.35 -7.90 -26.98
C ASP A 383 -0.52 -8.74 -25.99
N GLU A 384 0.73 -9.05 -26.34
CA GLU A 384 1.68 -9.72 -25.46
C GLU A 384 2.14 -8.83 -24.31
N VAL A 385 2.32 -7.53 -24.54
CA VAL A 385 2.77 -6.59 -23.49
C VAL A 385 1.70 -6.31 -22.44
N TYR A 386 0.45 -6.04 -22.86
CA TYR A 386 -0.58 -5.52 -21.94
C TYR A 386 -1.67 -6.53 -21.57
N PHE A 387 -1.86 -7.60 -22.35
CA PHE A 387 -2.97 -8.53 -22.18
C PHE A 387 -2.52 -9.97 -21.94
N SER A 388 -1.23 -10.19 -21.70
CA SER A 388 -0.67 -11.48 -21.29
C SER A 388 -0.19 -11.46 -19.84
N SER A 389 -0.07 -12.63 -19.23
CA SER A 389 0.28 -12.77 -17.81
C SER A 389 1.56 -13.58 -17.64
N TRP A 390 2.43 -13.11 -16.74
CA TRP A 390 3.61 -13.85 -16.32
C TRP A 390 3.29 -14.71 -15.12
N GLU A 391 3.59 -16.01 -15.23
CA GLU A 391 3.34 -16.98 -14.17
C GLU A 391 4.69 -17.52 -13.69
N MET A 392 5.21 -16.85 -12.67
CA MET A 392 6.53 -17.08 -12.05
C MET A 392 6.36 -17.37 -10.56
N PRO A 393 7.31 -18.05 -9.89
CA PRO A 393 8.57 -18.53 -10.41
C PRO A 393 8.48 -19.92 -11.05
N LEU A 394 9.27 -20.15 -12.09
CA LEU A 394 9.59 -21.47 -12.63
C LEU A 394 11.10 -21.50 -12.86
N ARG A 395 11.85 -21.71 -11.77
CA ARG A 395 13.31 -21.71 -11.77
C ARG A 395 13.84 -22.92 -12.54
N GLY A 396 14.97 -22.75 -13.22
CA GLY A 396 15.52 -23.73 -14.18
C GLY A 396 15.17 -23.42 -15.63
N ALA A 397 14.16 -22.58 -15.89
CA ALA A 397 13.71 -22.15 -17.21
C ALA A 397 14.10 -20.69 -17.51
N ASN A 398 14.29 -20.37 -18.80
CA ASN A 398 14.44 -18.98 -19.25
C ASN A 398 13.10 -18.23 -19.18
N TYR A 399 13.11 -16.91 -19.32
CA TYR A 399 11.90 -16.19 -19.68
C TYR A 399 11.35 -16.68 -21.03
N TYR A 400 10.01 -16.79 -21.10
CA TYR A 400 9.27 -17.33 -22.24
C TYR A 400 9.62 -18.80 -22.59
N GLU A 401 10.13 -19.58 -21.64
CA GLU A 401 10.50 -20.97 -21.91
C GLU A 401 9.32 -21.78 -22.48
N GLN A 402 8.14 -21.55 -21.90
CA GLN A 402 6.86 -22.02 -22.42
C GLN A 402 5.84 -20.90 -22.44
N THR A 403 5.01 -20.92 -23.47
CA THR A 403 3.91 -19.98 -23.67
C THR A 403 2.67 -20.74 -24.09
N GLY A 404 1.49 -20.29 -23.65
CA GLY A 404 0.23 -20.97 -23.98
C GLY A 404 -0.99 -20.20 -23.51
N THR A 405 -2.18 -20.66 -23.88
CA THR A 405 -3.47 -20.11 -23.41
C THR A 405 -3.99 -20.86 -22.18
N ARG A 406 -3.30 -21.92 -21.78
CA ARG A 406 -3.53 -22.70 -20.55
C ARG A 406 -2.20 -22.90 -19.85
N PHE A 407 -2.23 -22.91 -18.51
CA PHE A 407 -1.06 -23.23 -17.72
C PHE A 407 -1.40 -23.90 -16.40
N PHE A 408 -0.41 -24.61 -15.85
CA PHE A 408 -0.34 -24.93 -14.44
C PHE A 408 1.08 -24.68 -13.93
N LEU A 409 1.20 -24.36 -12.65
CA LEU A 409 2.46 -24.12 -11.95
C LEU A 409 2.31 -24.53 -10.48
N THR A 410 3.25 -25.32 -9.99
CA THR A 410 3.34 -25.73 -8.59
C THR A 410 4.74 -25.41 -8.07
N ASN A 411 4.83 -24.75 -6.93
CA ASN A 411 6.09 -24.47 -6.24
C ASN A 411 6.04 -25.06 -4.85
N LEU A 412 7.07 -25.83 -4.51
CA LEU A 412 7.31 -26.36 -3.18
C LEU A 412 8.62 -25.77 -2.69
N GLU A 413 8.62 -25.14 -1.52
CA GLU A 413 9.80 -24.48 -0.99
C GLU A 413 9.96 -24.70 0.51
N PHE A 414 11.09 -25.27 0.89
CA PHE A 414 11.51 -25.43 2.27
C PHE A 414 12.46 -24.29 2.65
N ARG A 415 12.03 -23.44 3.58
CA ARG A 415 12.76 -22.25 4.03
C ARG A 415 13.34 -22.45 5.42
N PHE A 416 14.63 -22.20 5.59
CA PHE A 416 15.36 -22.42 6.84
C PHE A 416 16.33 -21.27 7.15
N PRO A 417 16.79 -21.09 8.41
CA PRO A 417 17.85 -20.13 8.71
C PRO A 417 19.19 -20.64 8.18
N LEU A 418 19.81 -19.92 7.23
CA LEU A 418 21.11 -20.30 6.67
C LEU A 418 22.25 -19.66 7.45
N ILE A 419 22.22 -18.33 7.65
CA ILE A 419 23.18 -17.60 8.47
C ILE A 419 22.42 -16.60 9.34
N ARG A 420 22.59 -16.70 10.65
CA ARG A 420 21.92 -15.79 11.60
C ARG A 420 22.52 -14.39 11.58
N THR A 421 23.86 -14.33 11.63
CA THR A 421 24.62 -13.09 11.58
C THR A 421 25.93 -13.35 10.83
N LEU A 422 26.20 -12.54 9.81
CA LEU A 422 27.47 -12.49 9.11
C LEU A 422 28.02 -11.07 9.25
N VAL A 423 29.16 -10.94 9.90
CA VAL A 423 29.88 -9.67 10.06
C VAL A 423 31.12 -9.73 9.18
N MET A 424 31.19 -8.87 8.17
CA MET A 424 32.34 -8.77 7.27
C MET A 424 33.17 -7.54 7.59
N GLY A 425 34.50 -7.67 7.52
CA GLY A 425 35.42 -6.55 7.74
C GLY A 425 35.45 -5.58 6.56
N ILE A 426 35.60 -6.09 5.33
CA ILE A 426 35.59 -5.28 4.10
C ILE A 426 34.84 -6.06 3.00
N PRO A 427 33.78 -5.48 2.38
CA PRO A 427 33.11 -4.25 2.83
C PRO A 427 32.48 -4.43 4.23
N PRO A 428 32.43 -3.37 5.06
CA PRO A 428 31.86 -3.44 6.41
C PRO A 428 30.35 -3.64 6.34
N LEU A 429 29.94 -4.89 6.21
CA LEU A 429 28.55 -5.30 6.06
C LEU A 429 28.16 -6.22 7.22
N LEU A 430 27.01 -5.90 7.82
CA LEU A 430 26.33 -6.74 8.79
C LEU A 430 25.10 -7.33 8.11
N LEU A 431 25.14 -8.61 7.77
CA LEU A 431 23.99 -9.32 7.23
C LEU A 431 23.36 -10.14 8.35
N GLN A 432 22.07 -9.93 8.60
CA GLN A 432 21.31 -10.67 9.60
C GLN A 432 20.18 -11.45 8.95
N HIS A 433 19.81 -12.57 9.57
CA HIS A 433 18.69 -13.42 9.15
C HIS A 433 18.77 -13.84 7.67
N VAL A 434 19.96 -14.25 7.20
CA VAL A 434 20.11 -14.84 5.86
C VAL A 434 19.36 -16.17 5.85
N ARG A 435 18.40 -16.28 4.93
CA ARG A 435 17.51 -17.44 4.81
C ARG A 435 17.99 -18.34 3.68
N GLY A 436 17.96 -19.64 3.91
CA GLY A 436 18.14 -20.66 2.89
C GLY A 436 16.79 -21.14 2.37
N ALA A 437 16.75 -21.55 1.11
CA ALA A 437 15.60 -22.16 0.47
C ALA A 437 16.05 -23.43 -0.29
N LEU A 438 15.32 -24.53 -0.14
CA LEU A 438 15.35 -25.66 -1.07
C LEU A 438 14.02 -25.65 -1.80
N PHE A 439 14.02 -25.80 -3.13
CA PHE A 439 12.81 -25.67 -3.90
C PHE A 439 12.65 -26.71 -5.00
N CYS A 440 11.39 -26.97 -5.35
CA CYS A 440 10.95 -27.72 -6.50
C CYS A 440 9.82 -26.95 -7.20
N ASP A 441 10.08 -26.53 -8.43
CA ASP A 441 9.14 -25.83 -9.29
C ASP A 441 8.72 -26.77 -10.43
N ILE A 442 7.43 -26.93 -10.63
CA ILE A 442 6.86 -27.80 -11.68
C ILE A 442 5.85 -26.98 -12.46
N GLY A 443 6.01 -26.83 -13.76
CA GLY A 443 5.08 -26.03 -14.55
C GLY A 443 4.98 -26.45 -16.01
N SER A 444 3.85 -26.11 -16.63
CA SER A 444 3.64 -26.27 -18.06
C SER A 444 2.68 -25.21 -18.59
N ALA A 445 2.94 -24.73 -19.82
CA ALA A 445 2.05 -23.88 -20.58
C ALA A 445 1.82 -24.50 -21.97
N TRP A 446 0.58 -24.49 -22.45
CA TRP A 446 0.23 -25.06 -23.75
C TRP A 446 -0.96 -24.34 -24.39
N TYR A 447 -1.09 -24.51 -25.70
CA TYR A 447 -2.22 -24.00 -26.47
C TYR A 447 -3.39 -25.00 -26.53
N GLU A 448 -4.59 -24.53 -26.89
CA GLU A 448 -5.80 -25.37 -26.94
C GLU A 448 -5.68 -26.61 -27.82
N ASN A 449 -5.00 -26.44 -28.94
CA ASN A 449 -4.76 -27.46 -29.95
C ASN A 449 -3.63 -28.45 -29.57
N GLU A 450 -2.94 -28.22 -28.46
CA GLU A 450 -1.86 -29.07 -27.99
C GLU A 450 -2.36 -30.06 -26.92
N LYS A 451 -1.90 -31.30 -27.00
CA LYS A 451 -2.18 -32.30 -25.96
C LYS A 451 -1.22 -32.11 -24.80
N PHE A 452 -1.77 -31.75 -23.64
CA PHE A 452 -1.00 -31.77 -22.39
C PHE A 452 -0.56 -33.20 -22.05
N GLN A 453 0.74 -33.39 -21.82
CA GLN A 453 1.32 -34.67 -21.41
C GLN A 453 2.27 -34.44 -20.24
N PHE A 454 1.94 -34.98 -19.08
CA PHE A 454 2.82 -34.91 -17.92
C PHE A 454 4.04 -35.83 -18.11
N PHE A 455 3.77 -37.07 -18.50
CA PHE A 455 4.78 -38.05 -18.89
C PHE A 455 4.54 -38.49 -20.34
N LYS A 456 5.62 -38.81 -21.04
CA LYS A 456 5.61 -39.46 -22.36
C LYS A 456 6.52 -40.67 -22.33
N GLN A 457 6.11 -41.73 -23.01
CA GLN A 457 6.94 -42.92 -23.19
C GLN A 457 7.83 -42.72 -24.43
N THR A 458 9.12 -43.01 -24.30
CA THR A 458 10.03 -43.00 -25.45
C THR A 458 9.80 -44.24 -26.34
N ALA A 459 10.31 -44.20 -27.58
CA ALA A 459 10.31 -45.38 -28.46
C ALA A 459 11.05 -46.59 -27.85
N ALA A 460 11.96 -46.34 -26.89
CA ALA A 460 12.69 -47.37 -26.12
C ALA A 460 11.93 -47.84 -24.86
N GLY A 461 10.70 -47.39 -24.63
CA GLY A 461 9.85 -47.80 -23.51
C GLY A 461 10.09 -47.06 -22.19
N SER A 462 11.08 -46.16 -22.11
CA SER A 462 11.38 -45.40 -20.89
C SER A 462 10.40 -44.25 -20.67
N LEU A 463 10.02 -44.01 -19.42
CA LEU A 463 9.13 -42.91 -19.03
C LEU A 463 9.95 -41.63 -18.82
N GLN A 464 9.60 -40.55 -19.53
CA GLN A 464 10.21 -39.24 -19.37
C GLN A 464 9.14 -38.16 -19.20
N PHE A 465 9.53 -36.97 -18.73
CA PHE A 465 8.61 -35.82 -18.69
C PHE A 465 8.16 -35.44 -20.11
N GLY A 466 6.88 -35.12 -20.27
CA GLY A 466 6.27 -34.70 -21.53
C GLY A 466 6.57 -33.23 -21.83
N ASN A 467 5.55 -32.38 -21.67
CA ASN A 467 5.64 -30.94 -21.89
C ASN A 467 5.78 -30.17 -20.57
N VAL A 468 6.29 -30.83 -19.53
CA VAL A 468 6.41 -30.28 -18.17
C VAL A 468 7.85 -29.95 -17.87
N ILE A 469 8.08 -28.77 -17.31
CA ILE A 469 9.37 -28.33 -16.80
C ILE A 469 9.42 -28.61 -15.31
N VAL A 470 10.53 -29.21 -14.86
CA VAL A 470 10.78 -29.47 -13.43
C VAL A 470 12.12 -28.86 -13.05
N GLY A 471 12.08 -27.83 -12.22
CA GLY A 471 13.23 -27.15 -11.66
C GLY A 471 13.46 -27.54 -10.21
N LEU A 472 14.64 -28.04 -9.88
CA LEU A 472 15.06 -28.31 -8.51
C LEU A 472 16.21 -27.38 -8.15
N GLY A 473 16.28 -26.90 -6.91
CA GLY A 473 17.39 -26.03 -6.57
C GLY A 473 17.49 -25.59 -5.13
N ILE A 474 18.51 -24.76 -4.92
CA ILE A 474 18.85 -24.16 -3.63
C ILE A 474 18.94 -22.65 -3.79
N GLY A 475 18.64 -21.91 -2.74
CA GLY A 475 18.70 -20.46 -2.77
C GLY A 475 19.05 -19.85 -1.43
N ALA A 476 19.49 -18.60 -1.48
CA ALA A 476 19.73 -17.73 -0.33
C ALA A 476 18.95 -16.43 -0.48
N ARG A 477 18.48 -15.88 0.64
CA ARG A 477 17.75 -14.62 0.72
C ARG A 477 18.35 -13.75 1.81
N VAL A 478 18.58 -12.49 1.51
CA VAL A 478 19.07 -11.52 2.49
C VAL A 478 18.24 -10.25 2.41
N ASN A 479 17.76 -9.82 3.57
CA ASN A 479 17.06 -8.55 3.70
C ASN A 479 18.09 -7.45 4.00
N LEU A 480 18.21 -6.48 3.10
CA LEU A 480 19.13 -5.34 3.18
C LEU A 480 18.39 -4.06 3.66
N GLY A 481 17.27 -4.21 4.36
CA GLY A 481 16.43 -3.14 4.88
C GLY A 481 15.39 -2.66 3.88
N MET A 482 15.83 -2.04 2.78
CA MET A 482 14.93 -1.51 1.74
C MET A 482 14.64 -2.51 0.63
N ILE A 483 15.58 -3.42 0.36
CA ILE A 483 15.51 -4.42 -0.69
C ILE A 483 15.81 -5.80 -0.12
N ILE A 484 15.18 -6.81 -0.70
CA ILE A 484 15.47 -8.22 -0.40
C ILE A 484 16.18 -8.78 -1.62
N PHE A 485 17.42 -9.20 -1.43
CA PHE A 485 18.21 -9.83 -2.48
C PHE A 485 18.03 -11.34 -2.41
N ARG A 486 17.88 -11.97 -3.58
CA ARG A 486 17.67 -13.40 -3.73
C ARG A 486 18.67 -13.97 -4.71
N TYR A 487 19.35 -15.03 -4.29
CA TYR A 487 20.16 -15.87 -5.15
C TYR A 487 19.55 -17.26 -5.22
N ASP A 488 19.31 -17.78 -6.43
CA ASP A 488 18.85 -19.16 -6.64
C ASP A 488 19.76 -19.88 -7.63
N LEU A 489 20.05 -21.14 -7.34
CA LEU A 489 20.76 -22.05 -8.23
C LEU A 489 19.82 -23.22 -8.53
N ALA A 490 19.41 -23.35 -9.80
CA ALA A 490 18.39 -24.32 -10.21
C ALA A 490 18.90 -25.24 -11.33
N TRP A 491 18.63 -26.54 -11.18
CA TRP A 491 18.85 -27.59 -12.16
C TRP A 491 17.53 -27.98 -12.83
N ARG A 492 17.58 -28.27 -14.12
CA ARG A 492 16.46 -28.85 -14.85
C ARG A 492 16.47 -30.36 -14.70
N ALA A 493 15.52 -30.89 -13.95
CA ALA A 493 15.36 -32.34 -13.80
C ALA A 493 14.77 -32.99 -15.06
N ASP A 494 14.08 -32.22 -15.90
CA ASP A 494 13.50 -32.71 -17.15
C ASP A 494 14.52 -32.92 -18.27
N THR A 495 15.63 -32.15 -18.27
CA THR A 495 16.68 -32.26 -19.29
C THR A 495 18.05 -32.70 -18.73
N GLY A 496 18.24 -32.73 -17.40
CA GLY A 496 19.51 -33.12 -16.77
C GLY A 496 20.68 -32.13 -17.00
N GLY A 497 20.38 -30.85 -17.26
CA GLY A 497 21.36 -29.84 -17.65
C GLY A 497 22.19 -29.23 -16.51
N LYS A 498 23.18 -28.39 -16.87
CA LYS A 498 23.95 -27.57 -15.92
C LYS A 498 23.03 -26.64 -15.11
N PRO A 499 23.39 -26.31 -13.85
CA PRO A 499 22.60 -25.39 -13.06
C PRO A 499 22.62 -23.99 -13.64
N ARG A 500 21.55 -23.25 -13.39
CA ARG A 500 21.37 -21.85 -13.75
C ARG A 500 21.31 -20.99 -12.49
N SER A 501 22.04 -19.89 -12.52
CA SER A 501 22.05 -18.88 -11.46
C SER A 501 21.04 -17.79 -11.73
N TYR A 502 20.25 -17.45 -10.72
CA TYR A 502 19.29 -16.36 -10.73
C TYR A 502 19.66 -15.36 -9.64
N PHE A 503 19.92 -14.13 -10.04
CA PHE A 503 20.02 -12.99 -9.15
C PHE A 503 18.76 -12.16 -9.30
N SER A 504 18.01 -11.96 -8.21
CA SER A 504 16.77 -11.19 -8.27
C SER A 504 16.52 -10.37 -7.01
N LEU A 505 15.61 -9.41 -7.14
CA LEU A 505 15.17 -8.53 -6.06
C LEU A 505 13.70 -8.78 -5.73
N GLY A 506 13.34 -8.68 -4.46
CA GLY A 506 11.96 -8.78 -4.01
C GLY A 506 11.74 -9.87 -2.98
N THR A 507 10.51 -9.93 -2.50
CA THR A 507 10.11 -10.85 -1.45
C THR A 507 9.99 -12.27 -1.98
N GLU A 508 10.06 -13.26 -1.11
CA GLU A 508 9.64 -14.61 -1.47
C GLU A 508 8.12 -14.65 -1.73
N PHE A 509 7.66 -15.60 -2.55
CA PHE A 509 6.25 -15.72 -2.91
C PHE A 509 5.38 -16.17 -1.75
#